data_AF-T1FXP0-F1
#
_entry.id   AF-T1FXP0-F1
#
_cell.length_a   1.000
_cell.length_b   1.000
_cell.length_c   1.000
_cell.angle_alpha   90.00
_cell.angle_beta   90.00
_cell.angle_gamma   90.00
#
_symmetry.space_group_name_H-M   'P 1'
#
loop_
_entity.id
_entity.type
_entity.pdbx_description
1 polymer ?
#
loop_
_entity_poly.entity_id
_entity_poly.type
_entity_poly.pdbx_seq_one_letter_code
_entity_poly.pdbx_strand_id
1 'polypeptide(L)'
;PLFLDCCGLVRRIMRDLRKNFGFCLGPWNQSYQYDTLPNVIEKLEDVLPGDLVFTAATFYKPRVKPQKHDLTHVEIFLGQGAKTIGSRWHAGKVQEFEDFKFVSTSYHSQKYIFKSIDTWLKGVCKRLAYVH
;
A
#
# COMPACT_ATOMS: atom_id res chain seq x y z
N PRO A 1 -12.93 -18.22 -4.80
CA PRO A 1 -12.45 -16.81 -4.95
C PRO A 1 -11.34 -16.53 -3.94
N LEU A 2 -10.17 -16.06 -4.39
CA LEU A 2 -9.12 -15.62 -3.48
C LEU A 2 -9.57 -14.32 -2.84
N PHE A 3 -9.88 -14.35 -1.55
CA PHE A 3 -10.12 -13.13 -0.78
C PHE A 3 -8.75 -12.47 -0.55
N LEU A 4 -8.50 -11.34 -1.21
CA LEU A 4 -7.24 -10.61 -1.07
C LEU A 4 -7.46 -9.44 -0.12
N ASP A 5 -6.74 -9.45 0.99
CA ASP A 5 -6.54 -8.23 1.79
C ASP A 5 -5.71 -7.20 1.00
N CYS A 6 -5.63 -5.96 1.47
CA CYS A 6 -4.99 -4.86 0.75
C CYS A 6 -3.52 -5.17 0.38
N CYS A 7 -2.73 -5.67 1.33
CA CYS A 7 -1.35 -6.07 1.07
C CYS A 7 -1.24 -7.34 0.21
N GLY A 8 -2.22 -8.24 0.27
CA GLY A 8 -2.37 -9.44 -0.52
C GLY A 8 -2.65 -9.16 -1.99
N LEU A 9 -3.41 -8.10 -2.29
CA LEU A 9 -3.60 -7.59 -3.64
C LEU A 9 -2.27 -7.17 -4.26
N VAL A 10 -1.52 -6.30 -3.57
CA VAL A 10 -0.20 -5.85 -4.02
C VAL A 10 0.75 -7.05 -4.21
N ARG A 11 0.81 -7.97 -3.23
CA ARG A 11 1.62 -9.20 -3.35
C ARG A 11 1.22 -10.06 -4.54
N ARG A 12 -0.07 -10.19 -4.82
CA ARG A 12 -0.55 -10.96 -5.97
C ARG A 12 -0.10 -10.35 -7.28
N ILE A 13 -0.27 -9.03 -7.44
CA ILE A 13 0.15 -8.29 -8.62
C ILE A 13 1.66 -8.43 -8.83
N MET A 14 2.45 -8.19 -7.79
CA MET A 14 3.91 -8.31 -7.86
C MET A 14 4.38 -9.72 -8.19
N ARG A 15 3.69 -10.76 -7.70
CA ARG A 15 4.00 -12.15 -8.05
C ARG A 15 3.70 -12.47 -9.50
N ASP A 16 2.58 -11.96 -10.02
CA ASP A 16 2.16 -12.18 -11.40
C ASP A 16 3.12 -11.44 -12.36
N LEU A 17 3.59 -10.24 -11.97
CA LEU A 17 4.55 -9.42 -12.71
C LEU A 17 6.03 -9.67 -12.36
N ARG A 18 6.34 -10.72 -11.58
CA ARG A 18 7.71 -10.97 -11.06
C ARG A 18 8.80 -11.01 -12.13
N LYS A 19 8.47 -11.45 -13.35
CA LYS A 19 9.42 -11.50 -14.47
C LYS A 19 9.77 -10.11 -14.98
N ASN A 20 8.79 -9.20 -14.99
CA ASN A 20 8.98 -7.80 -15.40
C ASN A 20 9.75 -7.03 -14.33
N PHE A 21 9.45 -7.27 -13.05
CA PHE A 21 10.13 -6.62 -11.93
C PHE A 21 11.48 -7.23 -11.59
N GLY A 22 11.77 -8.47 -11.99
CA GLY A 22 13.05 -9.13 -11.67
C GLY A 22 13.18 -9.59 -10.21
N PHE A 23 12.12 -9.52 -9.40
CA PHE A 23 12.09 -10.04 -8.03
C PHE A 23 10.70 -10.53 -7.62
N CYS A 24 10.63 -11.21 -6.46
CA CYS A 24 9.39 -11.56 -5.80
C CYS A 24 9.27 -10.83 -4.47
N LEU A 25 8.15 -10.14 -4.27
CA LEU A 25 7.85 -9.50 -2.99
C LEU A 25 7.66 -10.57 -1.90
N GLY A 26 8.24 -10.35 -0.72
CA GLY A 26 8.10 -11.26 0.41
C GLY A 26 6.65 -11.41 0.91
N PRO A 27 6.38 -12.42 1.77
CA PRO A 27 5.02 -12.78 2.17
C PRO A 27 4.41 -11.84 3.22
N TRP A 28 5.11 -10.77 3.61
CA TRP A 28 4.75 -9.89 4.73
C TRP A 28 3.71 -8.83 4.36
N ASN A 29 3.30 -8.04 5.35
CA ASN A 29 2.19 -7.08 5.27
C ASN A 29 2.56 -5.74 4.60
N GLN A 30 1.65 -4.77 4.63
CA GLN A 30 1.84 -3.42 4.10
C GLN A 30 3.04 -2.69 4.72
N SER A 31 3.37 -2.91 6.00
CA SER A 31 4.56 -2.29 6.60
C SER A 31 5.85 -2.78 5.96
N TYR A 32 5.91 -4.05 5.56
CA TYR A 32 7.05 -4.56 4.79
C TYR A 32 7.10 -3.94 3.39
N GLN A 33 5.96 -3.80 2.72
CA GLN A 33 5.90 -3.15 1.40
C GLN A 33 6.42 -1.70 1.48
N TYR A 34 5.95 -0.97 2.49
CA TYR A 34 6.41 0.37 2.82
C TYR A 34 7.93 0.43 3.06
N ASP A 35 8.47 -0.51 3.85
CA ASP A 35 9.91 -0.59 4.13
C ASP A 35 10.76 -0.85 2.89
N THR A 36 10.19 -1.46 1.84
CA THR A 36 10.92 -1.73 0.58
C THR A 36 10.87 -0.60 -0.44
N LEU A 37 10.13 0.48 -0.13
CA LEU A 37 9.97 1.64 -1.01
C LEU A 37 10.59 2.86 -0.33
N PRO A 38 11.82 3.27 -0.66
CA PRO A 38 12.50 4.38 0.02
C PRO A 38 11.88 5.74 -0.30
N ASN A 39 11.44 5.93 -1.55
CA ASN A 39 11.07 7.24 -2.07
C ASN A 39 9.67 7.64 -1.62
N VAL A 40 9.59 8.64 -0.72
CA VAL A 40 8.34 9.31 -0.38
C VAL A 40 8.06 10.38 -1.43
N ILE A 41 6.80 10.48 -1.84
CA ILE A 41 6.32 11.53 -2.74
C ILE A 41 5.57 12.55 -1.88
N GLU A 42 6.05 13.80 -1.88
CA GLU A 42 5.52 14.84 -0.97
C GLU A 42 4.19 15.42 -1.45
N LYS A 43 3.96 15.43 -2.77
CA LYS A 43 2.77 16.03 -3.38
C LYS A 43 2.00 15.02 -4.21
N LEU A 44 0.68 15.10 -4.15
CA LEU A 44 -0.21 14.24 -4.93
C LEU A 44 -0.04 14.44 -6.45
N GLU A 45 0.33 15.64 -6.90
CA GLU A 45 0.57 15.96 -8.32
C GLU A 45 1.75 15.20 -8.93
N ASP A 46 2.69 14.76 -8.10
CA ASP A 46 3.89 14.02 -8.52
C ASP A 46 3.69 12.49 -8.49
N VAL A 47 2.50 12.02 -8.08
CA VAL A 47 2.20 10.60 -7.97
C VAL A 47 1.86 10.01 -9.34
N LEU A 48 2.52 8.89 -9.68
CA LEU A 48 2.35 8.24 -10.97
C LEU A 48 1.46 6.98 -10.86
N PRO A 49 0.82 6.56 -11.98
CA PRO A 49 0.13 5.28 -12.01
C PRO A 49 1.06 4.12 -11.61
N GLY A 50 0.57 3.28 -10.68
CA GLY A 50 1.34 2.18 -10.09
C GLY A 50 2.00 2.52 -8.75
N ASP A 51 2.17 3.81 -8.42
CA ASP A 51 2.65 4.21 -7.09
C ASP A 51 1.64 3.83 -6.00
N LEU A 52 2.14 3.74 -4.77
CA LEU A 52 1.34 3.25 -3.64
C LEU A 52 0.98 4.38 -2.70
N VAL A 53 -0.27 4.37 -2.22
CA VAL A 53 -0.68 5.13 -1.03
C VAL A 53 -0.78 4.20 0.16
N PHE A 54 -0.09 4.56 1.23
CA PHE A 54 -0.17 3.91 2.52
C PHE A 54 -0.99 4.76 3.48
N THR A 55 -1.93 4.15 4.19
CA THR A 55 -2.71 4.84 5.23
C THR A 55 -2.16 4.47 6.60
N ALA A 56 -1.65 5.46 7.32
CA ALA A 56 -1.36 5.37 8.75
C ALA A 56 -2.59 5.85 9.54
N ALA A 57 -3.07 5.07 10.50
CA ALA A 57 -4.30 5.39 11.23
C ALA A 57 -4.36 4.70 12.59
N THR A 58 -5.23 5.21 13.46
CA THR A 58 -5.50 4.63 14.79
C THR A 58 -6.73 3.74 14.72
N PHE A 59 -6.61 2.47 15.14
CA PHE A 59 -7.76 1.58 15.24
C PHE A 59 -8.71 2.03 16.36
N TYR A 60 -10.02 1.99 16.10
CA TYR A 60 -11.03 2.25 17.14
C TYR A 60 -10.95 1.24 18.30
N LYS A 61 -10.53 0.00 18.00
CA LYS A 61 -10.41 -1.07 18.99
C LYS A 61 -9.00 -1.03 19.62
N PRO A 62 -8.87 -0.78 20.93
CA PRO A 62 -7.56 -0.63 21.58
C PRO A 62 -6.77 -1.93 21.72
N ARG A 63 -7.41 -3.10 21.49
CA ARG A 63 -6.77 -4.42 21.59
C ARG A 63 -6.11 -4.89 20.29
N VAL A 64 -6.11 -4.08 19.24
CA VAL A 64 -5.46 -4.46 17.98
C VAL A 64 -3.95 -4.38 18.16
N LYS A 65 -3.23 -5.41 17.71
CA LYS A 65 -1.77 -5.44 17.75
C LYS A 65 -1.22 -4.18 17.03
N PRO A 66 -0.32 -3.42 17.65
CA PRO A 66 0.32 -2.28 17.01
C PRO A 66 0.92 -2.68 15.66
N GLN A 67 0.63 -1.89 14.63
CA GLN A 67 1.23 -2.06 13.31
C GLN A 67 2.49 -1.21 13.22
N LYS A 68 3.53 -1.74 12.58
CA LYS A 68 4.74 -0.93 12.34
C LYS A 68 4.37 0.28 11.48
N HIS A 69 4.82 1.46 11.90
CA HIS A 69 4.49 2.76 11.29
C HIS A 69 3.01 3.15 11.36
N ASP A 70 2.22 2.49 12.22
CA ASP A 70 0.77 2.65 12.32
C ASP A 70 0.02 2.39 11.00
N LEU A 71 0.64 1.62 10.08
CA LEU A 71 0.08 1.37 8.75
C LEU A 71 -1.07 0.38 8.79
N THR A 72 -2.25 0.83 8.36
CA THR A 72 -3.49 0.05 8.39
C THR A 72 -3.93 -0.39 7.00
N HIS A 73 -3.49 0.30 5.93
CA HIS A 73 -3.99 0.06 4.57
C HIS A 73 -2.98 0.45 3.48
N VAL A 74 -3.13 -0.15 2.30
CA VAL A 74 -2.37 0.20 1.09
C VAL A 74 -3.26 0.10 -0.15
N GLU A 75 -3.14 1.06 -1.08
CA GLU A 75 -3.79 1.03 -2.40
C GLU A 75 -2.81 1.45 -3.50
N ILE A 76 -3.15 1.13 -4.74
CA ILE A 76 -2.34 1.43 -5.93
C ILE A 76 -3.01 2.57 -6.70
N PHE A 77 -2.26 3.61 -7.07
CA PHE A 77 -2.77 4.70 -7.90
C PHE A 77 -2.99 4.29 -9.35
N LEU A 78 -4.03 4.86 -9.95
CA LEU A 78 -4.40 4.63 -11.35
C LEU A 78 -3.95 5.76 -12.29
N GLY A 79 -3.28 6.80 -11.78
CA GLY A 79 -2.78 7.92 -12.59
C GLY A 79 -3.85 8.89 -13.09
N GLN A 80 -5.04 8.86 -12.51
CA GLN A 80 -6.18 9.74 -12.86
C GLN A 80 -6.55 10.62 -11.65
N GLY A 81 -5.59 11.38 -11.12
CA GLY A 81 -5.77 12.15 -9.90
C GLY A 81 -5.79 11.27 -8.65
N ALA A 82 -6.84 11.37 -7.83
CA ALA A 82 -6.95 10.64 -6.56
C ALA A 82 -7.38 9.17 -6.72
N LYS A 83 -7.60 8.69 -7.94
CA LYS A 83 -8.12 7.34 -8.20
C LYS A 83 -7.16 6.24 -7.82
N THR A 84 -7.70 5.21 -7.18
CA THR A 84 -6.95 4.03 -6.74
C THR A 84 -7.67 2.74 -7.04
N ILE A 85 -6.93 1.63 -7.08
CA ILE A 85 -7.47 0.27 -6.99
C ILE A 85 -7.04 -0.35 -5.67
N GLY A 86 -7.99 -0.99 -4.98
CA GLY A 86 -7.75 -1.50 -3.64
C GLY A 86 -8.72 -2.57 -3.20
N SER A 87 -8.45 -3.13 -2.02
CA SER A 87 -9.34 -4.04 -1.29
C SER A 87 -9.61 -3.46 0.10
N ARG A 88 -10.67 -2.66 0.24
CA ARG A 88 -10.92 -1.80 1.42
C ARG A 88 -11.58 -2.49 2.60
N TRP A 89 -12.34 -3.56 2.40
CA TRP A 89 -13.09 -4.21 3.47
C TRP A 89 -13.12 -5.73 3.32
N HIS A 90 -13.27 -6.44 4.44
CA HIS A 90 -13.20 -7.91 4.55
C HIS A 90 -14.29 -8.68 3.78
N ALA A 91 -15.32 -8.01 3.27
CA ALA A 91 -16.31 -8.61 2.36
C ALA A 91 -16.26 -7.99 0.95
N GLY A 92 -15.26 -7.16 0.69
CA GLY A 92 -15.13 -6.39 -0.54
C GLY A 92 -14.49 -7.18 -1.65
N LYS A 93 -14.77 -6.74 -2.87
CA LYS A 93 -14.00 -7.15 -4.04
C LYS A 93 -12.95 -6.09 -4.32
N VAL A 94 -11.88 -6.51 -4.98
CA VAL A 94 -10.93 -5.58 -5.59
C VAL A 94 -11.71 -4.72 -6.60
N GLN A 95 -11.62 -3.40 -6.47
CA GLN A 95 -12.31 -2.47 -7.34
C GLN A 95 -11.58 -1.13 -7.38
N GLU A 96 -11.94 -0.32 -8.37
CA GLU A 96 -11.49 1.06 -8.49
C GLU A 96 -12.30 1.96 -7.55
N PHE A 97 -11.64 3.03 -7.10
CA PHE A 97 -12.21 4.05 -6.25
C PHE A 97 -11.84 5.43 -6.81
N GLU A 98 -12.78 6.36 -6.74
CA GLU A 98 -12.59 7.72 -7.26
C GLU A 98 -11.58 8.54 -6.44
N ASP A 99 -11.40 8.18 -5.16
CA ASP A 99 -10.46 8.85 -4.25
C ASP A 99 -9.86 7.81 -3.29
N PHE A 100 -8.55 7.91 -3.01
CA PHE A 100 -7.83 7.16 -1.98
C PHE A 100 -8.32 7.46 -0.56
N LYS A 101 -8.95 8.63 -0.35
CA LYS A 101 -9.54 9.03 0.92
C LYS A 101 -10.89 8.35 1.10
N PHE A 102 -11.09 7.74 2.27
CA PHE A 102 -12.38 7.23 2.67
C PHE A 102 -12.52 7.15 4.19
N VAL A 103 -13.76 7.13 4.65
CA VAL A 103 -14.09 6.89 6.05
C VAL A 103 -14.09 5.39 6.30
N SER A 104 -13.19 4.93 7.17
CA SER A 104 -13.11 3.54 7.61
C SER A 104 -13.97 3.33 8.85
N THR A 105 -14.62 2.17 8.95
CA THR A 105 -15.32 1.75 10.16
C THR A 105 -14.38 1.11 11.19
N SER A 106 -13.12 0.87 10.82
CA SER A 106 -12.14 0.14 11.66
C SER A 106 -11.07 1.04 12.27
N TYR A 107 -10.80 2.19 11.66
CA TYR A 107 -9.76 3.14 12.10
C TYR A 107 -10.13 4.59 11.77
N HIS A 108 -9.46 5.53 12.43
CA HIS A 108 -9.62 6.97 12.26
C HIS A 108 -8.27 7.70 12.26
N SER A 109 -8.31 9.02 12.14
CA SER A 109 -7.12 9.90 12.14
C SER A 109 -6.13 9.52 11.03
N GLN A 110 -6.65 9.28 9.84
CA GLN A 110 -5.88 8.85 8.67
C GLN A 110 -4.85 9.89 8.27
N LYS A 111 -3.60 9.44 8.10
CA LYS A 111 -2.53 10.13 7.39
C LYS A 111 -2.16 9.29 6.16
N TYR A 112 -1.97 9.97 5.03
CA TYR A 112 -1.66 9.32 3.76
C TYR A 112 -0.21 9.54 3.40
N ILE A 113 0.49 8.48 3.05
CA ILE A 113 1.91 8.52 2.68
C ILE A 113 2.03 7.92 1.28
N PHE A 114 2.50 8.73 0.34
CA PHE A 114 2.69 8.33 -1.04
C PHE A 114 4.11 7.80 -1.23
N LYS A 115 4.23 6.65 -1.89
CA LYS A 115 5.50 5.97 -2.12
C LYS A 115 5.66 5.61 -3.58
N SER A 116 6.77 6.04 -4.16
CA SER A 116 7.10 5.70 -5.55
C SER A 116 7.60 4.26 -5.66
N ILE A 117 7.11 3.53 -6.67
CA ILE A 117 7.58 2.17 -7.00
C ILE A 117 8.84 2.14 -7.87
N ASP A 118 9.50 3.28 -8.11
CA ASP A 118 10.69 3.40 -8.96
C ASP A 118 11.79 2.38 -8.64
N THR A 119 12.00 2.11 -7.35
CA THR A 119 12.99 1.12 -6.92
C THR A 119 12.59 -0.29 -7.34
N TRP A 120 11.31 -0.64 -7.23
CA TRP A 120 10.79 -1.89 -7.73
C TRP A 120 10.94 -1.98 -9.25
N LEU A 121 10.61 -0.92 -10.00
CA LEU A 121 10.77 -0.88 -11.45
C LEU A 121 12.23 -1.11 -11.90
N LYS A 122 13.21 -0.76 -11.04
CA LYS A 122 14.65 -1.04 -11.23
C LYS A 122 15.09 -2.43 -10.74
N GLY A 123 14.16 -3.27 -10.33
CA GLY A 123 14.42 -4.60 -9.78
C GLY A 123 14.98 -4.62 -8.36
N VAL A 124 14.88 -3.52 -7.62
CA VAL A 124 15.40 -3.40 -6.26
C VAL A 124 14.27 -3.55 -5.25
N CYS A 125 14.30 -4.66 -4.50
CA CYS A 125 13.43 -4.90 -3.36
C CYS A 125 14.27 -5.16 -2.11
N LYS A 126 14.65 -4.09 -1.42
CA LYS A 126 15.45 -4.13 -0.19
C LYS A 126 14.75 -3.34 0.90
N ARG A 127 14.60 -3.94 2.09
CA ARG A 127 14.11 -3.24 3.26
C ARG A 127 15.10 -2.16 3.66
N LEU A 128 14.62 -0.93 3.84
CA LEU A 128 15.36 0.07 4.57
C LEU A 128 15.41 -0.33 6.05
N ALA A 129 16.63 -0.36 6.60
CA ALA A 129 16.80 -0.40 8.05
C ALA A 129 16.49 1.00 8.58
N TYR A 130 15.38 1.15 9.30
CA TYR A 130 15.14 2.34 10.08
C TYR A 130 16.07 2.24 11.30
N VAL A 131 17.04 3.15 11.39
CA VAL A 131 17.79 3.36 12.63
C VAL A 131 16.82 4.08 13.56
N HIS A 132 16.40 3.38 14.61
CA HIS A 132 15.51 3.92 15.64
C HIS A 132 16.20 5.00 16.46
#